data_AF-A0A6I1VWK8-F1
#
_entry.id   AF-A0A6I1VWK8-F1
#
_cell.length_a   1.000
_cell.length_b   1.000
_cell.length_c   1.000
_cell.angle_alpha   90.00
_cell.angle_beta   90.00
_cell.angle_gamma   90.00
#
_symmetry.space_group_name_H-M   'P 1'
#
loop_
_entity.id
_entity.type
_entity.pdbx_description
1 polymer ?
#
loop_
_entity_poly.entity_id
_entity_poly.type
_entity_poly.pdbx_seq_one_letter_code
_entity_poly.pdbx_strand_id
1 'polypeptide(L)'
;YTDETLSNNAAFSPYLGGHMKSSFTANVSQQLGNYGGMYANLTKTDYWNRAQSNTSIQVGYSFSVGSASYNVGLAQNSGTGDDIRSVSLSVSLPLGN
;
A
#
# COMPACT_ATOMS: atom_id res chain seq x y z
N TYR A 1 21.52 -5.24 -47.36
CA TYR A 1 21.80 -4.36 -46.22
C TYR A 1 20.54 -4.30 -45.37
N THR A 2 20.51 -5.03 -44.28
CA THR A 2 19.44 -5.07 -43.28
C THR A 2 19.62 -3.90 -42.32
N ASP A 3 18.65 -2.98 -42.23
CA ASP A 3 18.61 -1.98 -41.15
C ASP A 3 17.51 -2.41 -40.17
N GLU A 4 17.90 -3.30 -39.25
CA GLU A 4 17.05 -3.89 -38.20
C GLU A 4 17.37 -3.33 -36.80
N THR A 5 17.99 -2.14 -36.69
CA THR A 5 18.61 -1.74 -35.41
C THR A 5 18.17 -0.41 -34.82
N LEU A 6 16.93 0.05 -35.06
CA LEU A 6 16.38 1.21 -34.34
C LEU A 6 15.15 0.88 -33.48
N SER A 7 15.00 -0.38 -33.08
CA SER A 7 14.06 -0.82 -32.02
C SER A 7 14.78 -1.01 -30.68
N ASN A 8 15.54 -0.03 -30.20
CA ASN A 8 16.28 -0.23 -28.94
C ASN A 8 16.57 1.02 -28.09
N ASN A 9 15.80 2.11 -28.21
CA ASN A 9 16.09 3.32 -27.43
C ASN A 9 14.93 3.89 -26.61
N ALA A 10 13.89 3.11 -26.31
CA ALA A 10 12.87 3.48 -25.31
C ALA A 10 13.26 3.08 -23.87
N ALA A 11 14.53 2.78 -23.62
CA ALA A 11 15.05 2.35 -22.33
C ALA A 11 15.97 3.41 -21.71
N PHE A 12 15.61 4.70 -21.72
CA PHE A 12 16.38 5.70 -20.99
C PHE A 12 15.49 6.73 -20.27
N SER A 13 15.63 6.70 -18.94
CA SER A 13 15.37 7.76 -17.96
C SER A 13 14.00 7.80 -17.25
N PRO A 14 13.84 7.02 -16.17
CA PRO A 14 12.89 7.35 -15.10
C PRO A 14 13.29 8.62 -14.31
N TYR A 15 14.42 9.25 -14.64
CA TYR A 15 14.95 10.46 -13.96
C TYR A 15 14.30 11.78 -14.39
N LEU A 16 13.39 11.77 -15.37
CA LEU A 16 12.43 12.86 -15.61
C LEU A 16 11.18 12.72 -14.71
N GLY A 17 11.28 11.91 -13.65
CA GLY A 17 10.25 11.75 -12.64
C GLY A 17 10.03 13.05 -11.90
N GLY A 18 8.87 13.68 -12.17
CA GLY A 18 8.41 14.89 -11.51
C GLY A 18 8.69 14.82 -10.01
N HIS A 19 9.45 15.79 -9.53
CA HIS A 19 9.92 15.88 -8.15
C HIS A 19 8.75 15.67 -7.18
N MET A 20 8.94 14.80 -6.19
CA MET A 20 8.01 14.64 -5.08
C MET A 20 7.91 15.99 -4.35
N LYS A 21 6.73 16.61 -4.36
CA LYS A 21 6.51 17.93 -3.75
C LYS A 21 6.42 17.82 -2.23
N SER A 22 5.65 16.85 -1.77
CA SER A 22 5.41 16.61 -0.36
C SER A 22 4.94 15.17 -0.17
N SER A 23 5.39 14.55 0.91
CA SER A 23 4.90 13.25 1.35
C SER A 23 4.42 13.38 2.79
N PHE A 24 3.17 13.01 3.03
CA PHE A 24 2.56 12.93 4.34
C PHE A 24 2.29 11.47 4.67
N THR A 25 2.82 10.99 5.79
CA THR A 25 2.55 9.63 6.28
C THR A 25 2.05 9.73 7.71
N ALA A 26 0.89 9.15 7.96
CA ALA A 26 0.31 8.96 9.27
C ALA A 26 0.21 7.46 9.55
N ASN A 27 0.65 7.05 10.74
CA ASN A 27 0.54 5.67 11.18
C ASN A 27 0.00 5.68 12.60
N VAL A 28 -1.13 5.03 12.81
CA VAL A 28 -1.82 4.93 14.08
C VAL A 28 -1.93 3.45 14.39
N SER A 29 -1.39 3.04 15.53
CA SER A 29 -1.55 1.68 16.04
C SER A 29 -2.07 1.77 17.47
N GLN A 30 -3.21 1.14 17.71
CA GLN A 30 -3.84 1.09 19.03
C GLN A 30 -4.06 -0.36 19.41
N GLN A 31 -3.37 -0.77 20.48
CA GLN A 31 -3.59 -2.08 21.09
C GLN A 31 -4.84 -2.00 21.98
N LEU A 32 -5.72 -2.98 21.85
CA LEU A 32 -6.96 -3.12 22.62
C LEU A 32 -6.82 -4.21 23.70
N GLY A 33 -5.57 -4.52 24.08
CA GLY A 33 -5.24 -5.54 25.07
C GLY A 33 -5.64 -6.94 24.58
N ASN A 34 -6.40 -7.66 25.41
CA ASN A 34 -6.79 -9.04 25.16
C ASN A 34 -7.77 -9.20 23.99
N TYR A 35 -8.41 -8.11 23.54
CA TYR A 35 -9.33 -8.12 22.41
C TYR A 35 -8.63 -7.97 21.06
N GLY A 36 -7.31 -7.71 21.05
CA GLY A 36 -6.51 -7.57 19.84
C GLY A 36 -5.89 -6.18 19.68
N GLY A 37 -5.70 -5.76 18.43
CA GLY A 37 -5.12 -4.47 18.08
C GLY A 37 -5.54 -4.00 16.70
N MET A 38 -5.70 -2.70 16.57
CA MET A 38 -6.01 -2.05 15.29
C MET A 38 -4.84 -1.20 14.84
N TYR A 39 -4.68 -1.09 13.52
CA TYR A 39 -3.73 -0.19 12.90
C TYR A 39 -4.36 0.50 11.69
N ALA A 40 -3.94 1.73 11.47
CA ALA A 40 -4.30 2.51 10.31
C ALA A 40 -3.04 3.23 9.82
N ASN A 41 -2.69 3.00 8.56
CA ASN A 41 -1.62 3.67 7.86
C ASN A 41 -2.23 4.48 6.72
N LEU A 42 -1.85 5.75 6.62
CA LEU A 42 -2.24 6.63 5.54
C LEU A 42 -0.99 7.29 5.00
N THR A 43 -0.76 7.17 3.71
CA THR A 43 0.32 7.83 3.01
C THR A 43 -0.27 8.63 1.85
N LYS A 44 0.08 9.90 1.78
CA LYS A 44 -0.29 10.78 0.68
C LYS A 44 0.96 11.42 0.11
N THR A 45 1.14 11.31 -1.19
CA THR A 45 2.29 11.87 -1.90
C THR A 45 1.81 12.77 -3.02
N ASP A 46 2.20 14.05 -2.93
CA ASP A 46 1.93 15.08 -3.93
C ASP A 46 3.15 15.23 -4.85
N TYR A 47 2.92 15.35 -6.15
CA TYR A 47 3.97 15.48 -7.16
C TYR A 47 3.82 16.81 -7.93
N TRP A 48 4.93 17.51 -8.19
CA TRP A 48 4.91 18.82 -8.86
C TRP A 48 4.35 18.80 -10.29
N ASN A 49 4.34 17.63 -10.95
CA ASN A 49 3.96 17.49 -12.36
C ASN A 49 2.71 16.60 -12.59
N ARG A 50 1.94 16.30 -11.54
CA ARG A 50 0.64 15.62 -11.66
C ARG A 50 -0.39 16.27 -10.75
N ALA A 51 -1.56 16.60 -11.29
CA ALA A 51 -2.69 17.10 -10.51
C ALA A 51 -3.29 16.01 -9.57
N GLN A 52 -2.91 14.75 -9.77
CA GLN A 52 -3.46 13.59 -9.07
C GLN A 52 -2.47 13.12 -7.99
N SER A 53 -2.79 13.42 -6.73
CA SER A 53 -2.06 12.96 -5.55
C SER A 53 -2.18 11.45 -5.39
N ASN A 54 -1.07 10.76 -5.10
CA ASN A 54 -1.11 9.33 -4.79
C ASN A 54 -1.45 9.16 -3.30
N THR A 55 -2.61 8.57 -3.00
CA THR A 55 -3.10 8.35 -1.64
C THR A 55 -3.29 6.87 -1.39
N SER A 56 -2.54 6.34 -0.43
CA SER A 56 -2.61 4.96 0.01
C SER A 56 -3.15 4.94 1.43
N ILE A 57 -4.22 4.20 1.67
CA ILE A 57 -4.83 4.02 2.99
C ILE A 57 -4.86 2.53 3.26
N GLN A 58 -4.34 2.11 4.40
CA GLN A 58 -4.36 0.74 4.87
C GLN A 58 -4.91 0.74 6.28
N VAL A 59 -5.95 -0.04 6.54
CA VAL A 59 -6.52 -0.21 7.87
C VAL A 59 -6.57 -1.69 8.15
N GLY A 60 -6.09 -2.10 9.31
CA GLY A 60 -6.17 -3.47 9.73
C GLY A 60 -6.67 -3.59 11.16
N TYR A 61 -7.43 -4.66 11.37
CA TYR A 61 -7.91 -5.06 12.68
C TYR A 61 -7.49 -6.50 12.92
N SER A 62 -6.77 -6.70 14.01
CA SER A 62 -6.30 -8.00 14.47
C SER A 62 -6.98 -8.30 15.79
N PHE A 63 -7.48 -9.52 15.96
CA PHE A 63 -8.03 -9.98 17.22
C PHE A 63 -7.66 -11.44 17.46
N SER A 64 -7.40 -11.77 18.72
CA SER A 64 -7.05 -13.11 19.16
C SER A 64 -8.15 -13.65 20.07
N VAL A 65 -8.66 -14.83 19.76
CA VAL A 65 -9.63 -15.55 20.60
C VAL A 65 -9.03 -16.91 20.94
N GLY A 66 -8.64 -17.07 22.21
CA GLY A 66 -7.96 -18.29 22.68
C GLY A 66 -6.60 -18.46 21.98
N SER A 67 -6.43 -19.56 21.26
CA SER A 67 -5.25 -19.83 20.44
C SER A 67 -5.34 -19.26 19.02
N ALA A 68 -6.52 -18.88 18.54
CA ALA A 68 -6.73 -18.44 17.17
C ALA A 68 -6.53 -16.92 17.01
N SER A 69 -5.83 -16.52 15.96
CA SER A 69 -5.62 -15.12 15.59
C SER A 69 -6.28 -14.81 14.26
N TYR A 70 -7.15 -13.80 14.24
CA TYR A 70 -7.88 -13.31 13.08
C TYR A 70 -7.38 -11.93 12.73
N ASN A 71 -7.12 -11.69 11.45
CA ASN A 71 -6.66 -10.41 10.94
C ASN A 71 -7.50 -10.05 9.72
N VAL A 72 -8.06 -8.86 9.74
CA VAL A 72 -8.78 -8.26 8.63
C VAL A 72 -8.00 -7.03 8.20
N GLY A 73 -7.70 -6.93 6.91
CA GLY A 73 -7.03 -5.79 6.31
C GLY A 73 -7.86 -5.21 5.19
N LEU A 74 -7.92 -3.89 5.13
CA LEU A 74 -8.44 -3.12 4.02
C LEU A 74 -7.31 -2.23 3.53
N ALA A 75 -7.04 -2.28 2.23
CA ALA A 75 -6.12 -1.35 1.61
C ALA A 75 -6.78 -0.72 0.40
N GLN A 76 -6.68 0.60 0.31
CA GLN A 76 -7.12 1.39 -0.81
C GLN A 76 -5.93 2.18 -1.32
N ASN A 77 -5.68 2.10 -2.62
CA ASN A 77 -4.68 2.90 -3.29
C ASN A 77 -5.32 3.69 -4.42
N SER A 78 -5.38 5.00 -4.23
CA SER A 78 -5.91 5.96 -5.19
C SER A 78 -4.73 6.71 -5.79
N GLY A 79 -4.40 6.40 -7.05
CA GLY A 79 -3.26 6.96 -7.79
C GLY A 79 -3.71 7.50 -9.15
N THR A 80 -2.79 7.71 -10.08
CA THR A 80 -3.12 8.12 -11.46
C THR A 80 -3.71 6.93 -12.24
N GLY A 81 -5.01 6.69 -12.10
CA GLY A 81 -5.72 5.56 -12.70
C GLY A 81 -6.94 5.15 -11.86
N ASP A 82 -7.32 3.87 -11.96
CA ASP A 82 -8.41 3.29 -11.17
C ASP A 82 -8.07 3.16 -9.69
N ASP A 83 -9.07 3.39 -8.84
CA ASP A 83 -8.99 3.15 -7.41
C ASP A 83 -8.91 1.64 -7.14
N ILE A 84 -7.76 1.15 -6.68
CA ILE A 84 -7.60 -0.25 -6.29
C ILE A 84 -7.97 -0.39 -4.83
N ARG A 85 -8.98 -1.21 -4.54
CA ARG A 85 -9.40 -1.56 -3.18
C ARG A 85 -9.23 -3.05 -2.98
N SER A 86 -8.37 -3.44 -2.04
CA SER A 86 -8.13 -4.82 -1.67
C SER A 86 -8.59 -5.07 -0.24
N VAL A 87 -9.29 -6.18 -0.06
CA VAL A 87 -9.71 -6.68 1.26
C VAL A 87 -8.95 -7.99 1.50
N SER A 88 -8.28 -8.10 2.64
CA SER A 88 -7.58 -9.30 3.06
C SER A 88 -8.18 -9.82 4.37
N LEU A 89 -8.32 -11.14 4.44
CA LEU A 89 -8.69 -11.85 5.66
C LEU A 89 -7.64 -12.94 5.88
N SER A 90 -7.02 -12.94 7.04
CA SER A 90 -6.02 -13.93 7.43
C SER A 90 -6.41 -14.55 8.76
N VAL A 91 -6.38 -15.87 8.83
CA VAL A 91 -6.64 -16.64 10.06
C VAL A 91 -5.43 -17.51 10.34
N SER A 92 -4.84 -17.34 11.52
CA SER A 92 -3.70 -18.10 11.99
C SER A 92 -4.12 -18.93 13.19
N LEU A 93 -4.01 -20.24 13.07
CA LEU A 93 -4.24 -21.18 14.15
C LEU A 93 -2.92 -21.90 14.46
N PRO A 94 -2.29 -21.67 15.63
CA PRO A 94 -1.12 -22.42 16.04
C PRO A 94 -1.54 -23.87 16.32
N LEU A 95 -0.93 -24.80 15.57
CA LEU A 95 -1.08 -26.24 15.77
C LEU A 95 0.03 -26.69 16.73
N GLY A 96 -0.17 -26.51 18.03
CA GLY A 96 0.79 -26.91 19.05
C GLY A 96 0.08 -27.28 20.36
N ASN A 97 0.34 -28.50 20.84
CA ASN A 97 -0.06 -29.00 22.17
C ASN A 97 0.73 -28.30 23.28
#